data_AF-A0A9N9N8P4-F1
#
_entry.id   AF-A0A9N9N8P4-F1
#
_cell.length_a   1.000
_cell.length_b   1.000
_cell.length_c   1.000
_cell.angle_alpha   90.00
_cell.angle_beta   90.00
_cell.angle_gamma   90.00
#
_symmetry.space_group_name_H-M   'P 1'
#
loop_
_entity.id
_entity.type
_entity.pdbx_description
1 polymer ?
#
loop_
_entity_poly.entity_id
_entity_poly.type
_entity_poly.pdbx_seq_one_letter_code
_entity_poly.pdbx_strand_id
1 'polypeptide(L)'
;MIDYKDIELALIEVIKVAYSQGTKKYDKLGASYVNYLKTLQRKRDPEDHVRYVAKQRAPNEETYNGRIADFKDWYNEEIYTSLEKLYKLYLEIANQEEKVEKRTKLQVDEILQKIH
;
A
#
# COMPACT_ATOMS: atom_id res chain seq x y z
N MET A 1 3.91 6.19 14.47
CA MET A 1 4.48 5.15 13.59
C MET A 1 3.30 4.62 12.82
N ILE A 2 3.35 4.62 11.49
CA ILE A 2 2.26 4.04 10.69
C ILE A 2 2.40 2.53 10.76
N ASP A 3 1.31 1.82 11.00
CA ASP A 3 1.28 0.36 11.03
C ASP A 3 0.14 -0.21 10.16
N TYR A 4 0.02 -1.55 10.15
CA TYR A 4 -1.02 -2.21 9.36
C TYR A 4 -2.46 -1.79 9.72
N LYS A 5 -2.73 -1.31 10.94
CA LYS A 5 -4.07 -0.86 11.36
C LYS A 5 -4.45 0.46 10.72
N ASP A 6 -3.49 1.36 10.50
CA ASP A 6 -3.74 2.60 9.75
C ASP A 6 -4.19 2.29 8.32
N ILE A 7 -3.55 1.30 7.68
CA ILE A 7 -3.96 0.79 6.37
C ILE A 7 -5.33 0.12 6.44
N GLU A 8 -5.60 -0.67 7.47
CA GLU A 8 -6.91 -1.32 7.66
C GLU A 8 -8.04 -0.28 7.73
N LEU A 9 -7.85 0.79 8.53
CA LEU A 9 -8.81 1.89 8.66
C LEU A 9 -9.00 2.64 7.35
N ALA A 10 -7.92 2.94 6.63
CA ALA A 10 -7.98 3.61 5.33
C ALA A 10 -8.68 2.75 4.27
N LEU A 11 -8.46 1.43 4.25
CA LEU A 11 -9.20 0.50 3.40
C LEU A 11 -10.70 0.53 3.71
N ILE A 12 -11.08 0.54 5.00
CA ILE A 12 -12.48 0.65 5.42
C ILE A 12 -13.11 1.98 4.95
N GLU A 13 -12.37 3.09 5.03
CA GLU A 13 -12.83 4.40 4.54
C GLU A 13 -13.13 4.34 3.03
N VAL A 14 -12.18 3.86 2.22
CA VAL A 14 -12.37 3.70 0.76
C VAL A 14 -13.59 2.83 0.45
N ILE A 15 -13.77 1.71 1.18
CA ILE A 15 -14.92 0.82 0.98
C ILE A 15 -16.24 1.53 1.26
N LYS A 16 -16.33 2.26 2.39
CA LYS A 16 -17.55 3.00 2.76
C LYS A 16 -17.88 4.08 1.73
N VAL A 17 -16.88 4.88 1.34
CA VAL A 17 -17.06 5.94 0.34
C VAL A 17 -17.44 5.34 -1.01
N ALA A 18 -16.85 4.23 -1.42
CA ALA A 18 -17.18 3.55 -2.69
C ALA A 18 -18.64 3.09 -2.73
N TYR A 19 -19.10 2.39 -1.69
CA TYR A 19 -20.49 1.90 -1.65
C TYR A 19 -21.53 3.01 -1.42
N SER A 20 -21.15 4.16 -0.85
CA SER A 20 -22.07 5.29 -0.70
C SER A 20 -22.40 6.00 -2.01
N GLN A 21 -21.61 5.80 -3.07
CA GLN A 21 -21.83 6.49 -4.35
C GLN A 21 -23.04 5.98 -5.14
N GLY A 22 -23.57 4.78 -4.83
CA GLY A 22 -24.77 4.24 -5.46
C GLY A 22 -24.63 3.93 -6.97
N THR A 23 -23.42 3.64 -7.46
CA THR A 23 -23.22 3.25 -8.88
C THR A 23 -22.43 1.95 -9.02
N LYS A 24 -22.72 1.18 -10.07
CA LYS A 24 -22.01 -0.08 -10.37
C LYS A 24 -20.49 0.08 -10.53
N LYS A 25 -20.03 1.25 -11.00
CA LYS A 25 -18.60 1.55 -11.12
C LYS A 25 -17.93 1.52 -9.75
N TYR A 26 -18.54 2.20 -8.78
CA TYR A 26 -17.99 2.30 -7.43
C TYR A 26 -18.28 1.06 -6.58
N ASP A 27 -19.36 0.31 -6.85
CA ASP A 27 -19.58 -1.00 -6.23
C ASP A 27 -18.46 -1.99 -6.58
N LYS A 28 -17.99 -1.98 -7.84
CA LYS A 28 -16.85 -2.80 -8.28
C LYS A 28 -15.55 -2.38 -7.60
N LEU A 29 -15.35 -1.07 -7.41
CA LEU A 29 -14.22 -0.53 -6.66
C LEU A 29 -14.28 -1.01 -5.21
N GLY A 30 -15.41 -0.79 -4.53
CA GLY A 30 -15.65 -1.22 -3.16
C GLY A 30 -15.41 -2.71 -2.96
N ALA A 31 -15.92 -3.56 -3.85
CA ALA A 31 -15.70 -5.01 -3.81
C ALA A 31 -14.21 -5.38 -3.93
N SER A 32 -13.45 -4.65 -4.75
CA SER A 32 -12.00 -4.87 -4.90
C SER A 32 -11.26 -4.52 -3.60
N TYR A 33 -11.60 -3.40 -2.96
CA TYR A 33 -11.00 -2.99 -1.70
C TYR A 33 -11.44 -3.87 -0.51
N VAL A 34 -12.66 -4.41 -0.52
CA VAL A 34 -13.08 -5.45 0.44
C VAL A 34 -12.18 -6.69 0.34
N ASN A 35 -11.79 -7.10 -0.87
CA ASN A 35 -10.87 -8.23 -1.04
C ASN A 35 -9.46 -7.91 -0.51
N TYR A 36 -8.99 -6.67 -0.65
CA TYR A 36 -7.72 -6.23 -0.06
C TYR A 36 -7.79 -6.27 1.47
N LEU A 37 -8.85 -5.73 2.08
CA LEU A 37 -9.09 -5.79 3.52
C LEU A 37 -9.11 -7.23 4.05
N LYS A 38 -9.90 -8.10 3.42
CA LYS A 38 -9.96 -9.53 3.79
C LYS A 38 -8.62 -10.23 3.65
N THR A 39 -7.84 -9.87 2.63
CA THR A 39 -6.50 -10.44 2.42
C THR A 39 -5.59 -10.03 3.57
N LEU A 40 -5.56 -8.74 3.93
CA LEU A 40 -4.78 -8.22 5.05
C LEU A 40 -5.13 -8.93 6.37
N GLN A 41 -6.42 -8.98 6.71
CA GLN A 41 -6.91 -9.59 7.96
C GLN A 41 -6.63 -11.10 8.07
N ARG A 42 -6.35 -11.78 6.95
CA ARG A 42 -6.01 -13.21 6.92
C ARG A 42 -4.51 -13.49 7.03
N LYS A 43 -3.65 -12.47 6.92
CA LYS A 43 -2.21 -12.67 7.00
C LYS A 43 -1.80 -13.00 8.42
N ARG A 44 -0.93 -14.00 8.54
CA ARG A 44 -0.27 -14.34 9.81
C ARG A 44 0.57 -13.16 10.34
N ASP A 45 1.20 -12.45 9.42
CA ASP A 45 1.93 -11.21 9.68
C ASP A 45 1.36 -10.10 8.79
N PRO A 46 0.40 -9.29 9.30
CA PRO A 46 -0.20 -8.21 8.53
C PRO A 46 0.78 -7.05 8.32
N GLU A 47 1.77 -6.88 9.20
CA GLU A 47 2.76 -5.81 9.13
C GLU A 47 3.71 -6.02 7.94
N ASP A 48 4.29 -7.22 7.84
CA ASP A 48 5.12 -7.60 6.68
C ASP A 48 4.34 -7.52 5.37
N HIS A 49 3.07 -7.94 5.39
CA HIS A 49 2.22 -7.86 4.20
C HIS A 49 1.99 -6.42 3.74
N VAL A 50 1.71 -5.50 4.66
CA VAL A 50 1.49 -4.09 4.34
C VAL A 50 2.76 -3.47 3.77
N ARG A 51 3.93 -3.76 4.32
CA ARG A 51 5.22 -3.29 3.77
C ARG A 51 5.46 -3.80 2.35
N TYR A 52 5.16 -5.08 2.11
CA TYR A 52 5.23 -5.64 0.76
C TYR A 52 4.29 -4.89 -0.20
N VAL A 53 3.03 -4.66 0.19
CA VAL A 53 2.05 -3.94 -0.64
C VAL A 53 2.46 -2.48 -0.87
N ALA A 54 2.97 -1.80 0.14
CA ALA A 54 3.47 -0.44 0.06
C ALA A 54 4.51 -0.27 -1.06
N LYS A 55 5.51 -1.17 -1.10
CA LYS A 55 6.53 -1.20 -2.17
C LYS A 55 5.97 -1.48 -3.56
N GLN A 56 4.84 -2.19 -3.67
CA GLN A 56 4.21 -2.45 -4.96
C GLN A 56 3.32 -1.28 -5.42
N ARG A 57 2.69 -0.56 -4.48
CA ARG A 57 1.67 0.46 -4.78
C ARG A 57 2.24 1.87 -4.87
N ALA A 58 3.19 2.20 -4.00
CA ALA A 58 3.80 3.52 -3.90
C ALA A 58 5.27 3.42 -3.44
N PRO A 59 6.16 2.76 -4.22
CA PRO A 59 7.57 2.60 -3.86
C PRO A 59 8.35 3.90 -3.74
N ASN A 60 7.88 4.98 -4.38
CA ASN A 60 8.52 6.29 -4.40
C ASN A 60 7.48 7.37 -4.78
N GLU A 61 7.89 8.63 -4.64
CA GLU A 61 7.03 9.80 -4.94
C GLU A 61 6.56 9.85 -6.39
N GLU A 62 7.40 9.47 -7.36
CA GLU A 62 7.04 9.46 -8.78
C GLU A 62 5.87 8.52 -9.07
N THR A 63 5.96 7.28 -8.57
CA THR A 63 4.90 6.27 -8.73
C THR A 63 3.63 6.68 -8.00
N TYR A 64 3.78 7.24 -6.79
CA TYR A 64 2.66 7.79 -6.04
C TYR A 64 1.95 8.91 -6.81
N ASN A 65 2.68 9.93 -7.27
CA ASN A 65 2.12 11.08 -7.98
C ASN A 65 1.41 10.66 -9.27
N GLY A 66 1.98 9.72 -10.03
CA GLY A 66 1.33 9.15 -11.22
C GLY A 66 -0.01 8.49 -10.88
N ARG A 67 -0.08 7.71 -9.80
CA ARG A 67 -1.33 7.08 -9.33
C ARG A 67 -2.37 8.10 -8.86
N ILE A 68 -1.95 9.13 -8.14
CA ILE A 68 -2.85 10.19 -7.67
C ILE A 68 -3.43 10.97 -8.86
N ALA A 69 -2.63 11.26 -9.88
CA ALA A 69 -3.10 11.88 -11.12
C ALA A 69 -4.15 11.00 -11.82
N ASP A 70 -3.88 9.70 -12.00
CA ASP A 70 -4.85 8.76 -12.59
C ASP A 70 -6.16 8.73 -11.80
N PHE A 71 -6.10 8.70 -10.46
CA PHE A 71 -7.29 8.68 -9.62
C PHE A 71 -8.10 9.98 -9.74
N LYS A 72 -7.43 11.12 -9.82
CA LYS A 72 -8.08 12.42 -9.98
C LYS A 72 -8.84 12.52 -11.30
N ASP A 73 -8.31 11.93 -12.36
CA ASP A 73 -8.96 11.90 -13.67
C ASP A 73 -10.11 10.88 -13.73
N TRP A 74 -9.96 9.74 -13.04
CA TRP A 74 -10.89 8.62 -13.14
C TRP A 74 -12.06 8.69 -12.16
N TYR A 75 -11.90 9.33 -11.02
CA TYR A 75 -12.85 9.27 -9.93
C TYR A 75 -13.33 10.66 -9.49
N ASN A 76 -14.51 10.70 -8.87
CA ASN A 76 -14.97 11.93 -8.23
C ASN A 76 -14.12 12.27 -6.99
N GLU A 77 -14.32 13.48 -6.47
CA GLU A 77 -13.53 14.03 -5.38
C GLU A 77 -13.54 13.14 -4.12
N GLU A 78 -14.69 12.64 -3.69
CA GLU A 78 -14.79 11.81 -2.48
C GLU A 78 -13.96 10.53 -2.59
N ILE A 79 -14.07 9.83 -3.72
CA ILE A 79 -13.32 8.60 -3.97
C ILE A 79 -11.83 8.90 -4.08
N TYR A 80 -11.49 9.92 -4.86
CA TYR A 80 -10.11 10.40 -5.02
C TYR A 80 -9.48 10.68 -3.65
N THR A 81 -10.13 11.48 -2.79
CA THR A 81 -9.59 11.86 -1.48
C THR A 81 -9.40 10.64 -0.58
N SER A 82 -10.32 9.67 -0.59
CA SER A 82 -10.16 8.44 0.19
C SER A 82 -8.97 7.58 -0.31
N LEU A 83 -8.77 7.51 -1.62
CA LEU A 83 -7.65 6.79 -2.24
C LEU A 83 -6.32 7.48 -2.01
N GLU A 84 -6.28 8.82 -2.07
CA GLU A 84 -5.10 9.62 -1.80
C GLU A 84 -4.60 9.39 -0.38
N LYS A 85 -5.49 9.41 0.63
CA LYS A 85 -5.15 9.08 2.02
C LYS A 85 -4.51 7.71 2.13
N LEU A 86 -5.12 6.68 1.52
CA LEU A 86 -4.59 5.32 1.56
C LEU A 86 -3.21 5.20 0.89
N TYR A 87 -3.05 5.83 -0.27
CA TYR A 87 -1.79 5.76 -1.03
C TYR A 87 -0.67 6.56 -0.39
N LYS A 88 -1.00 7.63 0.34
CA LYS A 88 -0.03 8.37 1.14
C LYS A 88 0.53 7.50 2.27
N LEU A 89 -0.33 6.74 2.95
CA LEU A 89 0.13 5.76 3.95
C LEU A 89 1.06 4.71 3.34
N TYR A 90 0.75 4.19 2.14
CA TYR A 90 1.64 3.26 1.44
C TYR A 90 3.01 3.90 1.12
N LEU A 91 3.04 5.15 0.66
CA LEU A 91 4.30 5.86 0.40
C LEU A 91 5.13 6.02 1.67
N GLU A 92 4.49 6.42 2.78
CA GLU A 92 5.17 6.60 4.06
C GLU A 92 5.74 5.26 4.58
N ILE A 93 4.99 4.17 4.49
CA ILE A 93 5.48 2.83 4.87
C ILE A 93 6.64 2.38 3.96
N ALA A 94 6.55 2.61 2.65
CA ALA A 94 7.61 2.26 1.72
C ALA A 94 8.92 3.03 2.03
N ASN A 95 8.80 4.27 2.50
CA ASN A 95 9.92 5.13 2.87
C ASN A 95 10.47 4.86 4.28
N GLN A 96 9.72 4.16 5.16
CA GLN A 96 10.15 3.84 6.52
C GLN A 96 11.20 2.74 6.61
N GLU A 97 11.29 1.84 5.62
CA GLU A 97 12.36 0.85 5.62
C GLU A 97 13.69 1.51 5.26
N GLU A 98 14.60 1.49 6.24
CA GLU A 98 16.02 1.78 6.07
C GLU A 98 16.54 1.15 4.78
N LYS A 99 17.24 1.96 3.98
CA LYS A 99 18.04 1.47 2.86
C LYS A 99 19.00 0.41 3.39
N VAL A 100 18.64 -0.86 3.27
CA VAL A 100 19.64 -1.93 3.38
C VAL A 100 20.57 -1.71 2.22
N GLU A 101 21.76 -1.18 2.53
CA GLU A 101 22.80 -0.94 1.55
C GLU A 101 23.03 -2.25 0.79
N LYS A 102 23.00 -2.20 -0.54
CA LYS A 102 23.22 -3.40 -1.36
C LYS A 102 24.58 -3.97 -0.97
N ARG A 103 24.57 -5.18 -0.40
CA ARG A 103 25.82 -5.88 -0.07
C ARG A 103 26.61 -6.07 -1.35
N THR A 104 27.86 -5.66 -1.34
CA THR A 104 28.80 -5.93 -2.44
C THR A 104 29.05 -7.44 -2.54
N LYS A 105 29.54 -7.91 -3.70
CA LYS A 105 29.90 -9.33 -3.88
C LYS A 105 30.85 -9.83 -2.78
N LEU A 106 31.86 -9.02 -2.46
CA LEU A 106 32.82 -9.27 -1.37
C LEU A 106 32.12 -9.47 -0.01
N GLN A 107 31.17 -8.61 0.35
CA GLN A 107 30.43 -8.75 1.61
C GLN A 107 29.54 -10.01 1.64
N VAL A 108 29.02 -10.45 0.50
CA VAL A 108 28.27 -11.71 0.40
C VAL A 108 29.22 -12.90 0.57
N ASP A 109 30.39 -12.87 -0.07
CA ASP A 109 31.39 -13.93 0.02
C ASP A 109 31.93 -14.08 1.45
N GLU A 110 32.19 -12.97 2.15
CA GLU A 110 32.61 -12.96 3.57
C GLU A 110 31.54 -13.54 4.51
N ILE A 111 30.25 -13.32 4.24
CA ILE A 111 29.16 -13.92 5.02
C ILE A 111 29.12 -15.43 4.80
N LEU A 112 29.26 -15.87 3.55
CA LEU A 112 29.23 -17.30 3.19
C LEU A 112 30.41 -18.07 3.78
N GLN A 113 31.59 -17.43 3.90
CA GLN A 113 32.77 -18.04 4.53
C GLN A 113 32.60 -18.30 6.04
N LYS A 114 31.73 -17.54 6.74
CA LYS A 114 31.48 -17.68 8.19
C LYS A 114 30.44 -18.75 8.53
N ILE A 115 29.88 -19.44 7.53
CA ILE A 115 28.89 -20.51 7.72
C ILE A 115 29.58 -21.88 7.95
N HIS A 116 30.90 -21.94 7.79
CA HIS A 116 31.74 -23.10 8.11
C HIS A 116 32.58 -22.83 9.35
#